data_AF-A0A1J5KHJ1-F1
#
_entry.id   AF-A0A1J5KHJ1-F1
#
_cell.length_a   1.000
_cell.length_b   1.000
_cell.length_c   1.000
_cell.angle_alpha   90.00
_cell.angle_beta   90.00
_cell.angle_gamma   90.00
#
_symmetry.space_group_name_H-M   'P 1'
#
loop_
_entity.id
_entity.type
_entity.pdbx_description
1 polymer ?
#
loop_
_entity_poly.entity_id
_entity_poly.type
_entity_poly.pdbx_seq_one_letter_code
_entity_poly.pdbx_strand_id
1 'polypeptide(L)'
;MHLRTLEKINAKVFISLSIPPTAVCLYFSNYPDEWIAVLTVYVATVIYLIMFAEAVYELTAPYTEEGYVSNKRKLAFLFIGKIVILISAIIFGRQIMGSKIIIPVLNYFVHIFVLGASLSKAKK
;
A
#
# COMPACT_ATOMS: atom_id res chain seq x y z
N MET A 1 -2.79 9.77 15.08
CA MET A 1 -3.47 8.48 14.80
C MET A 1 -2.45 7.39 15.03
N HIS A 2 -2.59 6.58 16.07
CA HIS A 2 -1.66 5.47 16.31
C HIS A 2 -1.92 4.38 15.26
N LEU A 3 -0.92 4.02 14.48
CA LEU A 3 -1.01 3.00 13.42
C LEU A 3 -0.33 1.72 13.93
N ARG A 4 -1.13 0.74 14.35
CA ARG A 4 -0.63 -0.56 14.83
C ARG A 4 0.07 -1.35 13.72
N THR A 5 -0.32 -1.06 12.48
CA THR A 5 0.27 -1.64 11.27
C THR A 5 1.76 -1.38 11.16
N LEU A 6 2.25 -0.19 11.55
CA LEU A 6 3.67 0.14 11.48
C LEU A 6 4.53 -0.68 12.45
N GLU A 7 3.94 -1.18 13.53
CA GLU A 7 4.64 -2.02 14.52
C GLU A 7 4.71 -3.48 14.08
N LYS A 8 3.76 -3.92 13.26
CA LYS A 8 3.67 -5.31 12.77
C LYS A 8 4.36 -5.52 11.42
N ILE A 9 4.56 -4.48 10.63
CA ILE A 9 5.31 -4.56 9.37
C ILE A 9 6.82 -4.54 9.65
N ASN A 10 7.54 -5.52 9.13
CA ASN A 10 9.00 -5.46 9.08
C ASN A 10 9.43 -4.56 7.91
N ALA A 11 9.73 -3.29 8.20
CA ALA A 11 10.11 -2.31 7.19
C ALA A 11 11.32 -2.72 6.35
N LYS A 12 12.30 -3.45 6.92
CA LYS A 12 13.47 -3.94 6.17
C LYS A 12 13.06 -4.97 5.12
N VAL A 13 12.22 -5.93 5.51
CA VAL A 13 11.71 -6.97 4.59
C VAL A 13 10.82 -6.33 3.54
N PHE A 14 9.93 -5.42 3.94
CA PHE A 14 9.05 -4.70 3.01
C PHE A 14 9.86 -3.94 1.95
N ILE A 15 10.82 -3.11 2.37
CA ILE A 15 11.65 -2.34 1.45
C ILE A 15 12.46 -3.27 0.54
N SER A 16 13.13 -4.28 1.10
CA SER A 16 13.95 -5.23 0.33
C SER A 16 13.14 -6.00 -0.72
N LEU A 17 11.89 -6.36 -0.42
CA LEU A 17 11.02 -7.07 -1.36
C LEU A 17 10.31 -6.11 -2.35
N SER A 18 10.14 -4.83 -1.98
CA SER A 18 9.50 -3.81 -2.81
C SER A 18 10.40 -3.21 -3.90
N ILE A 19 11.72 -3.17 -3.67
CA ILE A 19 12.69 -2.57 -4.59
C ILE A 19 12.76 -3.34 -5.92
N PRO A 20 12.93 -4.68 -5.96
CA PRO A 20 13.02 -5.42 -7.22
C PRO A 20 11.84 -5.22 -8.18
N PRO A 21 10.56 -5.38 -7.76
CA PRO A 21 9.44 -5.18 -8.68
C PRO A 21 9.31 -3.72 -9.13
N THR A 22 9.63 -2.76 -8.25
CA THR A 22 9.64 -1.34 -8.62
C THR A 22 10.75 -1.01 -9.62
N ALA A 23 11.94 -1.60 -9.46
CA ALA A 23 13.04 -1.45 -10.41
C ALA A 23 12.70 -2.04 -11.78
N VAL A 24 12.04 -3.20 -11.82
CA VAL A 24 11.53 -3.79 -13.07
C VAL A 24 10.53 -2.85 -13.74
N CYS A 25 9.62 -2.24 -12.99
CA CYS A 25 8.67 -1.26 -13.53
C CYS A 25 9.36 -0.02 -14.11
N LEU A 26 10.38 0.50 -13.43
CA LEU A 26 11.17 1.63 -13.91
C LEU A 26 11.94 1.27 -15.20
N TYR A 27 12.48 0.05 -15.30
CA TYR A 27 13.17 -0.41 -16.50
C TYR A 27 12.26 -0.44 -17.75
N PHE A 28 10.98 -0.79 -17.58
CA PHE A 28 9.99 -0.77 -18.67
C PHE A 28 9.37 0.61 -18.94
N SER A 29 9.76 1.63 -18.17
CA SER A 29 9.21 3.00 -18.22
C SER A 29 10.20 3.97 -18.85
N ASN A 30 9.70 4.93 -19.62
CA ASN A 30 10.51 5.95 -20.27
C ASN A 30 10.99 7.02 -19.26
N TYR A 31 12.27 7.36 -19.33
CA TYR A 31 12.84 8.44 -18.53
C TYR A 31 12.56 9.82 -19.16
N PRO A 32 12.28 10.88 -18.38
CA PRO A 32 12.10 10.94 -16.93
C PRO A 32 10.63 10.90 -16.45
N ASP A 33 9.67 11.26 -17.30
CA ASP A 33 8.31 11.55 -16.86
C ASP A 33 7.58 10.31 -16.33
N GLU A 34 7.73 9.16 -17.01
CA GLU A 34 7.10 7.92 -16.56
C GLU A 34 7.76 7.40 -15.26
N TRP A 35 9.03 7.71 -14.99
CA TRP A 35 9.68 7.36 -13.73
C TRP A 35 9.07 8.11 -12.54
N ILE A 36 8.82 9.41 -12.72
CA ILE A 36 8.15 10.23 -11.70
C ILE A 36 6.75 9.67 -11.43
N ALA A 37 6.03 9.27 -12.48
CA ALA A 37 4.73 8.62 -12.35
C ALA A 37 4.82 7.30 -11.56
N VAL A 38 5.74 6.40 -11.91
CA VAL A 38 5.93 5.12 -11.23
C VAL A 38 6.30 5.31 -9.77
N LEU A 39 7.21 6.22 -9.45
CA LEU A 39 7.61 6.51 -8.06
C LEU A 39 6.47 7.13 -7.25
N THR A 40 5.70 8.05 -7.84
CA THR A 40 4.54 8.66 -7.17
C THR A 40 3.46 7.62 -6.89
N VAL A 41 3.15 6.76 -7.87
CA VAL A 41 2.18 5.67 -7.71
C VAL A 41 2.69 4.62 -6.72
N TYR A 42 3.99 4.37 -6.67
CA TYR A 42 4.60 3.51 -5.65
C TYR A 42 4.38 4.07 -4.24
N VAL A 43 4.66 5.35 -3.99
CA VAL A 43 4.40 5.99 -2.69
C VAL A 43 2.91 5.91 -2.32
N ALA A 44 2.01 6.21 -3.28
CA ALA A 44 0.57 6.08 -3.07
C ALA A 44 0.16 4.64 -2.72
N THR A 45 0.79 3.65 -3.36
CA THR A 45 0.58 2.23 -3.09
C THR A 45 1.00 1.85 -1.68
N VAL A 46 2.17 2.33 -1.22
CA VAL A 46 2.63 2.08 0.16
C VAL A 46 1.64 2.65 1.17
N ILE A 47 1.18 3.89 0.97
CA ILE A 47 0.19 4.52 1.85
C ILE A 47 -1.13 3.74 1.83
N TYR A 48 -1.61 3.37 0.65
CA TYR A 48 -2.81 2.54 0.49
C TYR A 48 -2.70 1.23 1.27
N LEU A 49 -1.56 0.54 1.17
CA LEU A 49 -1.31 -0.73 1.84
C LEU A 49 -1.28 -0.61 3.37
N ILE A 50 -0.69 0.47 3.89
CA ILE A 50 -0.72 0.76 5.32
C ILE A 50 -2.17 0.99 5.79
N MET A 51 -2.95 1.79 5.04
CA MET A 51 -4.36 2.04 5.37
C MET A 51 -5.21 0.77 5.29
N PHE A 52 -4.91 -0.09 4.30
CA PHE A 52 -5.58 -1.37 4.11
C PHE A 52 -5.31 -2.31 5.29
N ALA A 53 -4.04 -2.52 5.66
CA ALA A 53 -3.69 -3.34 6.81
C ALA A 53 -4.28 -2.80 8.11
N GLU A 54 -4.25 -1.48 8.33
CA GLU A 54 -4.81 -0.87 9.53
C GLU A 54 -6.34 -1.06 9.59
N ALA A 55 -7.03 -0.95 8.45
CA ALA A 55 -8.46 -1.20 8.37
C ALA A 55 -8.79 -2.67 8.69
N VAL A 56 -7.98 -3.61 8.17
CA VAL A 56 -8.13 -5.03 8.48
C VAL A 56 -7.92 -5.29 9.97
N TYR A 57 -6.88 -4.72 10.59
CA TYR A 57 -6.64 -4.86 12.03
C TYR A 57 -7.78 -4.28 12.87
N GLU A 58 -8.27 -3.09 12.52
CA GLU A 58 -9.36 -2.45 13.26
C GLU A 58 -10.69 -3.23 13.14
N LEU A 59 -10.90 -3.94 12.02
CA LEU A 59 -12.05 -4.83 11.82
C LEU A 59 -11.92 -6.15 12.57
N THR A 60 -10.70 -6.71 12.69
CA THR A 60 -10.49 -8.01 13.33
C THR A 60 -10.24 -7.92 14.82
N ALA A 61 -9.75 -6.78 15.33
CA ALA A 61 -9.43 -6.57 16.74
C ALA A 61 -10.57 -6.93 17.72
N PRO A 62 -11.86 -6.61 17.46
CA PRO A 62 -12.97 -7.02 18.34
C PRO A 62 -13.13 -8.54 18.50
N TYR A 63 -12.58 -9.34 17.58
CA TYR A 63 -12.64 -10.81 17.62
C TYR A 63 -11.36 -11.43 18.21
N THR A 64 -10.30 -10.65 18.40
CA THR A 64 -8.98 -11.14 18.86
C THR A 64 -8.53 -10.56 20.19
N GLU A 65 -9.05 -9.40 20.58
CA GLU A 65 -8.69 -8.67 21.81
C GLU A 65 -9.94 -8.50 22.69
N GLU A 66 -9.94 -9.08 23.89
CA GLU A 66 -11.06 -8.93 24.83
C GLU A 66 -11.26 -7.46 25.22
N GLY A 67 -12.51 -6.99 25.13
CA GLY A 67 -12.88 -5.61 25.45
C GLY A 67 -12.53 -4.57 24.39
N TYR A 68 -11.96 -4.95 23.24
CA TYR A 68 -11.65 -4.01 22.17
C TYR A 68 -12.91 -3.60 21.38
N VAL A 69 -13.21 -2.30 21.36
CA VAL A 69 -14.31 -1.72 20.58
C VAL A 69 -13.74 -0.99 19.37
N SER A 70 -14.13 -1.41 18.17
CA SER A 70 -13.64 -0.80 16.93
C SER A 70 -14.10 0.65 16.78
N ASN A 71 -13.18 1.52 16.36
CA ASN A 71 -13.50 2.92 16.12
C ASN A 71 -14.10 3.09 14.71
N LYS A 72 -15.43 3.23 14.65
CA LYS A 72 -16.19 3.40 13.41
C LYS A 72 -15.73 4.61 12.58
N ARG A 73 -15.34 5.73 13.21
CA ARG A 73 -14.84 6.93 12.50
C ARG A 73 -13.48 6.66 11.86
N LYS A 74 -12.58 5.99 12.58
CA LYS A 74 -11.28 5.55 12.07
C LYS A 74 -11.45 4.59 10.89
N LEU A 75 -12.35 3.61 11.01
CA LEU A 75 -12.69 2.70 9.90
C LEU A 75 -13.20 3.46 8.68
N ALA A 76 -14.17 4.36 8.85
CA ALA A 76 -14.70 5.16 7.75
C ALA A 76 -13.59 5.97 7.05
N PHE A 77 -12.71 6.62 7.82
CA PHE A 77 -11.57 7.35 7.27
C PHE A 77 -10.61 6.44 6.49
N LEU A 78 -10.26 5.27 7.04
CA LEU A 78 -9.35 4.33 6.37
C LEU A 78 -9.95 3.77 5.07
N PHE A 79 -11.26 3.50 5.05
CA PHE A 79 -11.96 3.01 3.86
C PHE A 79 -12.15 4.08 2.79
N ILE A 80 -12.53 5.29 3.16
CA ILE A 80 -12.73 6.38 2.21
C ILE A 80 -11.38 6.85 1.68
N GLY A 81 -10.41 7.08 2.58
CA GLY A 81 -9.10 7.58 2.22
C GLY A 81 -8.34 6.63 1.30
N LYS A 82 -8.40 5.31 1.53
CA LYS A 82 -7.74 4.35 0.62
C LYS A 82 -8.35 4.39 -0.78
N ILE A 83 -9.67 4.59 -0.91
CA ILE A 83 -10.35 4.71 -2.21
C ILE A 83 -9.88 5.98 -2.92
N VAL A 84 -9.82 7.10 -2.21
CA VAL A 84 -9.34 8.38 -2.76
C VAL A 84 -7.90 8.25 -3.26
N ILE A 85 -7.03 7.64 -2.48
CA ILE A 85 -5.63 7.42 -2.86
C ILE A 85 -5.53 6.53 -4.10
N LEU A 86 -6.26 5.42 -4.13
CA LEU A 86 -6.25 4.48 -5.25
C LEU A 86 -6.74 5.16 -6.54
N ILE A 87 -7.87 5.86 -6.49
CA ILE A 87 -8.43 6.58 -7.65
C ILE A 87 -7.46 7.67 -8.12
N SER A 88 -6.91 8.46 -7.20
CA SER A 88 -5.99 9.53 -7.54
C SER A 88 -4.71 8.99 -8.19
N ALA A 89 -4.17 7.90 -7.66
CA ALA A 89 -2.99 7.24 -8.21
C ALA A 89 -3.23 6.69 -9.62
N ILE A 90 -4.40 6.09 -9.87
CA ILE A 90 -4.78 5.58 -11.18
C ILE A 90 -4.96 6.72 -12.19
N ILE A 91 -5.65 7.80 -11.82
CA ILE A 91 -5.85 8.96 -12.69
C ILE A 91 -4.50 9.58 -13.05
N PHE A 92 -3.65 9.81 -12.05
CA PHE A 92 -2.32 10.38 -12.23
C PHE A 92 -1.43 9.48 -13.11
N GLY A 93 -1.40 8.18 -12.82
CA GLY A 93 -0.66 7.20 -13.62
C GLY A 93 -1.13 7.15 -15.07
N ARG A 94 -2.45 7.21 -15.32
CA ARG A 94 -3.01 7.23 -16.68
C ARG A 94 -2.61 8.48 -17.44
N GLN A 95 -2.67 9.64 -16.79
CA GLN A 95 -2.43 10.93 -17.43
C GLN A 95 -1.00 11.05 -17.95
N ILE A 96 -0.03 10.46 -17.24
CA ILE A 96 1.39 10.51 -17.62
C ILE A 96 1.80 9.31 -18.48
N MET A 97 1.43 8.08 -18.08
CA MET A 97 1.91 6.86 -18.74
C MET A 97 0.98 6.36 -19.86
N GLY A 98 -0.20 6.97 -20.04
CA GLY A 98 -1.15 6.59 -21.09
C GLY A 98 -1.56 5.12 -21.01
N SER A 99 -1.29 4.36 -22.07
CA SER A 99 -1.59 2.92 -22.16
C SER A 99 -0.69 2.05 -21.28
N LYS A 100 0.46 2.56 -20.82
CA LYS A 100 1.39 1.82 -19.96
C LYS A 100 1.03 1.83 -18.48
N ILE A 101 -0.15 2.35 -18.12
CA ILE A 101 -0.67 2.30 -16.74
C ILE A 101 -0.75 0.86 -16.17
N ILE A 102 -0.79 -0.15 -17.04
CA ILE A 102 -0.72 -1.55 -16.60
C ILE A 102 0.53 -1.85 -15.77
N ILE A 103 1.66 -1.17 -16.04
CA ILE A 103 2.92 -1.35 -15.31
C ILE A 103 2.76 -1.04 -13.81
N PRO A 104 2.38 0.19 -13.40
CA PRO A 104 2.18 0.49 -11.98
C PRO A 104 1.01 -0.29 -11.34
N VAL A 105 -0.01 -0.67 -12.10
CA VAL A 105 -1.10 -1.53 -11.60
C VAL A 105 -0.59 -2.92 -11.25
N LEU A 106 0.22 -3.54 -12.12
CA LEU A 106 0.87 -4.81 -11.82
C LEU A 106 1.82 -4.69 -10.62
N ASN A 107 2.57 -3.59 -10.53
CA ASN A 107 3.42 -3.32 -9.37
C ASN A 107 2.60 -3.30 -8.07
N TYR A 108 1.44 -2.63 -8.09
CA TYR A 108 0.51 -2.60 -6.96
C TYR A 108 0.08 -4.01 -6.53
N PHE A 109 -0.30 -4.88 -7.48
CA PHE A 109 -0.66 -6.26 -7.16
C PHE A 109 0.47 -7.02 -6.48
N VAL A 110 1.70 -6.89 -6.99
CA VAL A 110 2.89 -7.49 -6.36
C VAL A 110 3.07 -6.97 -4.94
N HIS A 111 2.87 -5.66 -4.72
CA HIS A 111 3.05 -5.04 -3.41
C HIS A 111 2.03 -5.50 -2.36
N ILE A 112 0.86 -6.01 -2.75
CA ILE A 112 -0.05 -6.69 -1.82
C ILE A 112 0.62 -7.95 -1.24
N PHE A 113 1.27 -8.75 -2.08
CA PHE A 113 1.99 -9.95 -1.64
C PHE A 113 3.24 -9.58 -0.83
N VAL A 114 3.96 -8.52 -1.24
CA VAL A 114 5.09 -7.98 -0.47
C VAL A 114 4.65 -7.58 0.93
N LEU A 115 3.51 -6.88 1.06
CA LEU A 115 2.93 -6.54 2.35
C LEU A 115 2.70 -7.81 3.17
N GLY A 116 2.00 -8.80 2.62
CA GLY A 116 1.72 -10.07 3.30
C GLY A 116 2.99 -10.79 3.78
N ALA A 117 4.03 -10.85 2.95
CA ALA A 117 5.31 -11.46 3.29
C ALA A 117 6.11 -10.65 4.33
N SER A 118 5.90 -9.34 4.38
CA SER A 118 6.57 -8.42 5.32
C SER A 118 5.89 -8.33 6.69
N LEU A 119 4.66 -8.84 6.82
CA LEU A 119 3.99 -8.92 8.11
C LEU A 119 4.80 -9.85 9.02
N SER A 120 5.41 -9.26 10.04
CA SER A 120 6.18 -10.02 11.02
C SER A 120 5.21 -10.82 11.89
N LYS A 121 5.54 -12.09 12.19
CA LYS A 121 4.92 -12.75 13.34
C LYS A 121 5.20 -11.86 14.54
N ALA A 122 4.14 -11.31 15.14
CA ALA A 122 4.22 -10.61 16.42
C ALA A 122 5.20 -11.38 17.30
N LYS A 123 6.26 -10.71 17.78
CA LYS A 123 7.09 -11.25 18.85
C LYS A 123 6.12 -11.64 19.97
N LYS A 124 5.97 -12.94 20.18
CA LYS A 124 5.21 -13.49 21.30
C LYS A 124 5.89 -13.07 22.59
#